data_AF-A0A3D4G016-F1
#
_entry.id   AF-A0A3D4G016-F1
#
_cell.length_a   1.000
_cell.length_b   1.000
_cell.length_c   1.000
_cell.angle_alpha   90.00
_cell.angle_beta   90.00
_cell.angle_gamma   90.00
#
_symmetry.space_group_name_H-M   'P 1'
#
loop_
_entity.id
_entity.type
_entity.pdbx_description
1 polymer ?
#
loop_
_entity_poly.entity_id
_entity_poly.type
_entity_poly.pdbx_seq_one_letter_code
_entity_poly.pdbx_strand_id
1 'polypeptide(L)'
;MGSTQGIRHPTFRVLDAMEAPHGGRILRLRLQSGEAPSIRELKGTRLRAVSPNGRSTIVNVRGFAAFGGHPSDNRLARSGRVDIHVDQEVNGPTVGARWELRPA
;
A
#
# COMPACT_ATOMS: atom_id res chain seq x y z
N MET A 1 14.23 32.42 -0.38
CA MET A 1 14.95 31.25 -0.92
C MET A 1 14.33 30.00 -0.30
N GLY A 2 13.14 29.64 -0.76
CA GLY A 2 12.36 28.52 -0.21
C GLY A 2 12.75 27.25 -0.94
N SER A 3 13.40 26.33 -0.25
CA SER A 3 13.67 24.99 -0.75
C SER A 3 12.35 24.30 -1.05
N THR A 4 12.10 24.00 -2.33
CA THR A 4 11.05 23.05 -2.74
C THR A 4 11.42 21.69 -2.17
N GLN A 5 10.97 21.41 -0.95
CA GLN A 5 10.93 20.06 -0.40
C GLN A 5 10.01 19.27 -1.34
N GLY A 6 10.61 18.56 -2.30
CA GLY A 6 9.87 17.69 -3.19
C GLY A 6 9.06 16.71 -2.33
N ILE A 7 7.75 16.65 -2.57
CA ILE A 7 6.83 15.75 -1.86
C ILE A 7 7.41 14.34 -1.99
N ARG A 8 7.91 13.77 -0.88
CA ARG A 8 8.47 12.42 -0.90
C ARG A 8 7.31 11.43 -0.89
N HIS A 9 6.97 10.93 -2.07
CA HIS A 9 5.93 9.92 -2.23
C HIS A 9 6.21 8.71 -1.34
N PRO A 10 5.19 8.19 -0.63
CA PRO A 10 5.37 7.05 0.24
C PRO A 10 5.74 5.81 -0.56
N THR A 11 6.75 5.08 -0.09
CA THR A 11 7.07 3.73 -0.56
C THR A 11 6.79 2.76 0.55
N PHE A 12 5.95 1.75 0.28
CA PHE A 12 5.60 0.70 1.22
C PHE A 12 6.21 -0.62 0.80
N ARG A 13 6.71 -1.38 1.77
CA ARG A 13 7.02 -2.80 1.60
C ARG A 13 5.82 -3.65 1.97
N VAL A 14 5.52 -4.63 1.12
CA VAL A 14 4.59 -5.70 1.45
C VAL A 14 5.28 -6.67 2.40
N LEU A 15 4.80 -6.74 3.63
CA LEU A 15 5.23 -7.71 4.63
C LEU A 15 4.61 -9.07 4.37
N ASP A 16 3.32 -9.07 4.00
CA ASP A 16 2.53 -10.28 3.78
C ASP A 16 1.36 -9.98 2.82
N ALA A 17 0.87 -11.00 2.14
CA ALA A 17 -0.22 -10.89 1.17
C ALA A 17 -1.11 -12.14 1.19
N MET A 18 -2.40 -11.94 1.42
CA MET A 18 -3.40 -13.01 1.54
C MET A 18 -4.65 -12.71 0.74
N GLU A 19 -5.42 -13.75 0.42
CA GLU A 19 -6.70 -13.60 -0.28
C GLU A 19 -7.75 -13.01 0.67
N ALA A 20 -8.57 -12.10 0.17
CA ALA A 20 -9.67 -11.53 0.93
C ALA A 20 -10.93 -12.42 0.82
N PRO A 21 -11.77 -12.52 1.87
CA PRO A 21 -12.93 -13.42 1.89
C PRO A 21 -13.97 -13.20 0.76
N HIS A 22 -14.01 -12.00 0.19
CA HIS A 22 -14.99 -11.61 -0.84
C HIS A 22 -14.32 -11.19 -2.16
N GLY A 23 -13.08 -11.67 -2.40
CA GLY A 23 -12.30 -11.33 -3.59
C GLY A 23 -11.34 -10.16 -3.37
N GLY A 24 -10.32 -10.09 -4.23
CA GLY A 24 -9.17 -9.21 -4.05
C GLY A 24 -8.14 -9.78 -3.07
N ARG A 25 -7.19 -8.95 -2.63
CA ARG A 25 -6.12 -9.33 -1.69
C ARG A 25 -6.00 -8.36 -0.54
N ILE A 26 -5.66 -8.88 0.64
CA ILE A 26 -5.21 -8.08 1.78
C ILE A 26 -3.69 -8.04 1.72
N LEU A 27 -3.13 -6.82 1.73
CA LEU A 27 -1.69 -6.59 1.80
C LEU A 27 -1.35 -5.95 3.14
N ARG A 28 -0.43 -6.57 3.88
CA ARG A 28 0.14 -5.99 5.09
C ARG A 28 1.35 -5.15 4.74
N LEU A 29 1.29 -3.85 4.99
CA LEU A 29 2.29 -2.91 4.51
C LEU A 29 3.13 -2.34 5.65
N ARG A 30 4.37 -1.99 5.29
CA ARG A 30 5.24 -1.15 6.10
C ARG A 30 5.79 0.00 5.27
N LEU A 31 5.56 1.23 5.70
CA LEU A 31 6.19 2.43 5.14
C LEU A 31 7.71 2.30 5.30
N GLN A 32 8.43 2.35 4.19
CA GLN A 32 9.89 2.32 4.15
C GLN A 32 10.49 3.71 4.00
N SER A 33 9.86 4.57 3.21
CA SER A 33 10.33 5.92 2.92
C SER A 33 9.17 6.82 2.50
N GLY A 34 9.41 8.13 2.53
CA GLY A 34 8.39 9.13 2.24
C GLY A 34 7.56 9.51 3.46
N GLU A 35 6.64 10.45 3.25
CA GLU A 35 5.70 10.88 4.28
C GLU A 35 4.54 9.89 4.36
N ALA A 36 4.11 9.58 5.59
CA ALA A 36 2.96 8.71 5.81
C ALA A 36 1.69 9.41 5.27
N PRO A 37 1.02 8.85 4.25
CA PRO A 37 -0.23 9.42 3.76
C PRO A 37 -1.32 9.23 4.82
N SER A 38 -2.36 10.05 4.77
CA SER A 38 -3.58 9.79 5.54
C SER A 38 -4.29 8.53 5.03
N ILE A 39 -5.07 7.91 5.90
CA ILE A 39 -5.98 6.79 5.59
C ILE A 39 -6.98 7.21 4.50
N ARG A 40 -7.39 8.48 4.49
CA ARG A 40 -8.27 9.03 3.46
C ARG A 40 -7.59 9.08 2.10
N GLU A 41 -6.33 9.51 2.03
CA GLU A 41 -5.55 9.55 0.79
C GLU A 41 -5.19 8.16 0.27
N LEU A 42 -5.02 7.17 1.15
CA LEU A 42 -4.78 5.79 0.72
C LEU A 42 -6.01 5.14 0.10
N LYS A 43 -7.21 5.41 0.64
CA LYS A 43 -8.44 4.79 0.17
C LYS A 43 -8.80 5.25 -1.24
N GLY A 44 -9.05 4.31 -2.16
CA GLY A 44 -9.40 4.59 -3.55
C GLY A 44 -8.20 4.86 -4.45
N THR A 45 -6.98 4.89 -3.91
CA THR A 45 -5.77 5.23 -4.67
C THR A 45 -5.25 4.04 -5.47
N ARG A 46 -4.63 4.35 -6.61
CA ARG A 46 -3.88 3.39 -7.44
C ARG A 46 -2.43 3.34 -6.99
N LEU A 47 -1.95 2.15 -6.69
CA LEU A 47 -0.57 1.91 -6.34
C LEU A 47 0.07 1.03 -7.39
N ARG A 48 1.28 1.41 -7.82
CA ARG A 48 2.14 0.54 -8.61
C ARG A 48 2.88 -0.39 -7.67
N ALA A 49 2.65 -1.69 -7.81
CA ALA A 49 3.38 -2.73 -7.12
C ALA A 49 4.55 -3.20 -7.98
N VAL A 50 5.76 -3.27 -7.41
CA VAL A 50 6.98 -3.75 -8.07
C VAL A 50 7.53 -4.91 -7.25
N SER A 51 7.75 -6.03 -7.91
CA SER A 51 8.29 -7.25 -7.31
C SER A 51 9.82 -7.19 -7.21
N PRO A 52 10.43 -8.04 -6.36
CA PRO A 52 11.89 -8.15 -6.28
C PRO A 52 12.58 -8.56 -7.59
N ASN A 53 11.86 -9.17 -8.53
CA ASN A 53 12.39 -9.56 -9.85
C ASN A 53 12.06 -8.55 -10.96
N GLY A 54 11.55 -7.36 -10.60
CA GLY A 54 11.28 -6.27 -11.54
C GLY A 54 9.93 -6.33 -12.26
N ARG A 55 9.12 -7.39 -12.08
CA ARG A 55 7.73 -7.40 -12.58
C ARG A 55 6.90 -6.36 -11.84
N SER A 56 5.99 -5.69 -12.55
CA SER A 56 5.09 -4.70 -11.95
C SER A 56 3.62 -4.94 -12.30
N THR A 57 2.72 -4.45 -11.45
CA THR A 57 1.27 -4.42 -11.68
C THR A 57 0.64 -3.21 -10.99
N ILE A 58 -0.59 -2.87 -11.36
CA ILE A 58 -1.36 -1.85 -10.67
C ILE A 58 -2.36 -2.52 -9.72
N VAL A 59 -2.46 -1.97 -8.51
CA VAL A 59 -3.46 -2.36 -7.52
C VAL A 59 -4.31 -1.15 -7.14
N ASN A 60 -5.60 -1.37 -6.91
CA ASN A 60 -6.55 -0.35 -6.50
C ASN A 60 -6.90 -0.56 -5.04
N VAL A 61 -6.67 0.42 -4.18
CA VAL A 61 -7.00 0.33 -2.75
C VAL A 61 -8.52 0.46 -2.58
N ARG A 62 -9.20 -0.62 -2.22
CA ARG A 62 -10.64 -0.63 -1.93
C ARG A 62 -10.94 -0.12 -0.53
N GLY A 63 -10.06 -0.43 0.41
CA GLY A 63 -10.21 -0.05 1.80
C GLY A 63 -9.13 -0.68 2.66
N PHE A 64 -9.49 -0.94 3.91
CA PHE A 64 -8.58 -1.47 4.92
C PHE A 64 -9.09 -2.80 5.43
N ALA A 65 -8.17 -3.66 5.87
CA ALA A 65 -8.57 -4.95 6.44
C ALA A 65 -9.43 -4.72 7.70
N ALA A 66 -10.53 -5.46 7.82
CA ALA A 66 -11.38 -5.42 9.02
C ALA A 66 -10.67 -5.99 10.26
N PHE A 67 -9.71 -6.89 10.05
CA PHE A 67 -8.95 -7.56 11.10
C PHE A 67 -7.63 -6.80 11.33
N GLY A 68 -7.43 -6.26 12.54
CA GLY A 68 -6.21 -5.51 12.89
C GLY A 68 -6.42 -4.17 13.59
N GLY A 69 -7.68 -3.81 13.91
CA GLY A 69 -8.05 -2.56 14.58
C GLY A 69 -8.39 -1.43 13.59
N HIS A 70 -9.00 -0.35 14.09
CA HIS A 70 -9.43 0.76 13.23
C HIS A 70 -8.22 1.44 12.55
N PRO A 71 -8.19 1.53 11.21
CA PRO A 71 -7.14 2.27 10.51
C PRO A 71 -7.22 3.75 10.92
N SER A 72 -6.08 4.34 11.30
CA SER A 72 -6.00 5.76 11.64
C SER A 72 -4.67 6.37 11.22
N ASP A 73 -4.71 7.66 10.88
CA ASP A 73 -3.53 8.43 10.49
C ASP A 73 -2.46 8.39 11.59
N ASN A 74 -2.88 8.55 12.85
CA ASN A 74 -1.99 8.48 14.02
C ASN A 74 -1.29 7.11 14.13
N ARG A 75 -2.02 6.01 13.90
CA ARG A 75 -1.41 4.68 13.93
C ARG A 75 -0.41 4.48 12.78
N LEU A 76 -0.76 4.91 11.57
CA LEU A 76 0.11 4.81 10.41
C LEU A 76 1.37 5.68 10.59
N ALA A 77 1.22 6.92 11.07
CA ALA A 77 2.36 7.80 11.35
C ALA A 77 3.29 7.23 12.44
N ARG A 78 2.74 6.64 13.51
CA ARG A 78 3.55 6.08 14.62
C ARG A 78 4.22 4.76 14.28
N SER A 79 3.51 3.85 13.62
CA SER A 79 3.97 2.47 13.40
C SER A 79 4.52 2.21 12.01
N GLY A 80 4.19 3.07 11.04
CA GLY A 80 4.43 2.85 9.62
C GLY A 80 3.66 1.67 9.04
N ARG A 81 2.71 1.05 9.77
CA ARG A 81 2.02 -0.17 9.35
C ARG A 81 0.57 0.11 9.00
N VAL A 82 0.11 -0.52 7.91
CA VAL A 82 -1.29 -0.47 7.48
C VAL A 82 -1.62 -1.73 6.68
N ASP A 83 -2.81 -2.25 6.91
CA ASP A 83 -3.33 -3.40 6.17
C ASP A 83 -4.41 -2.90 5.21
N ILE A 84 -4.17 -3.08 3.91
CA ILE A 84 -5.06 -2.60 2.85
C ILE A 84 -5.72 -3.75 2.12
N HIS A 85 -6.97 -3.56 1.71
CA HIS A 85 -7.67 -4.44 0.77
C HIS A 85 -7.55 -3.84 -0.63
N VAL A 86 -7.07 -4.63 -1.57
CA VAL A 86 -6.85 -4.21 -2.96
C VAL A 86 -7.52 -5.14 -3.96
N ASP A 87 -7.91 -4.54 -5.08
CA ASP A 87 -8.14 -5.28 -6.32
C ASP A 87 -6.93 -5.18 -7.23
N GLN A 88 -6.58 -6.29 -7.88
CA GLN A 88 -5.54 -6.35 -8.89
C GLN A 88 -6.14 -6.41 -10.30
N GLU A 89 -5.36 -5.98 -11.28
CA GLU A 89 -5.68 -6.26 -12.69
C GLU A 89 -5.73 -7.76 -12.96
N VAL A 90 -6.73 -8.19 -13.73
CA VAL A 90 -7.09 -9.61 -13.98
C VAL A 90 -5.93 -10.44 -14.55
N ASN A 91 -5.06 -9.83 -15.37
CA ASN A 91 -3.93 -10.51 -16.01
C ASN A 91 -2.56 -10.09 -15.44
N GLY A 92 -2.55 -9.37 -14.31
CA GLY A 92 -1.33 -8.90 -13.67
C GLY A 92 -0.68 -9.98 -12.79
N PRO A 93 0.64 -9.91 -12.53
CA PRO A 93 1.27 -10.78 -11.55
C PRO A 93 0.69 -10.57 -10.15
N THR A 94 0.43 -11.66 -9.43
CA THR A 94 -0.08 -11.62 -8.05
C THR A 94 0.93 -10.95 -7.10
N VAL A 95 0.49 -9.94 -6.35
CA VAL A 95 1.35 -9.24 -5.39
C VAL A 95 1.64 -10.13 -4.19
N GLY A 96 2.93 -10.30 -3.87
CA GLY A 96 3.41 -11.12 -2.76
C GLY A 96 4.24 -10.33 -1.75
N ALA A 97 4.75 -11.03 -0.74
CA ALA A 97 5.70 -10.44 0.22
C ALA A 97 6.95 -9.89 -0.48
N ARG A 98 7.57 -8.87 0.13
CA ARG A 98 8.76 -8.14 -0.36
C ARG A 98 8.54 -7.28 -1.61
N TRP A 99 7.33 -7.22 -2.13
CA TRP A 99 7.00 -6.24 -3.16
C TRP A 99 7.02 -4.82 -2.58
N GLU A 100 7.27 -3.85 -3.44
CA GLU A 100 7.21 -2.42 -3.10
C GLU A 100 5.99 -1.79 -3.76
N LEU A 101 5.26 -0.97 -3.00
CA LEU A 101 4.12 -0.21 -3.47
C LEU A 101 4.44 1.28 -3.38
N ARG A 102 4.12 2.00 -4.46
CA ARG A 102 4.24 3.46 -4.56
C ARG A 102 3.04 4.03 -5.31
N PRO A 103 2.70 5.32 -5.14
CA PRO A 103 1.73 5.99 -5.99
C PRO A 103 2.00 5.72 -7.48
N ALA A 104 0.95 5.39 -8.24
CA ALA A 104 1.04 4.92 -9.63
C ALA A 104 1.41 6.02 -10.63
#